data_AF-A0A0D5Y221-F1
#
_entry.id   AF-A0A0D5Y221-F1
#
_cell.length_a   1.000
_cell.length_b   1.000
_cell.length_c   1.000
_cell.angle_alpha   90.00
_cell.angle_beta   90.00
_cell.angle_gamma   90.00
#
_symmetry.space_group_name_H-M   'P 1'
#
loop_
_entity.id
_entity.type
_entity.pdbx_description
1 polymer ?
#
loop_
_entity_poly.entity_id
_entity_poly.type
_entity_poly.pdbx_seq_one_letter_code
_entity_poly.pdbx_strand_id
1 'polypeptide(L)'
;MTEPSRTTGTTQAAKTTGAQGKTTQTNQLVVSGPYMEILIGGPYTKDKEEHLFGHAALRVVVGSKEVIYDFGRYGKTWGKFDSEGEGVMNVWTSFRTYIAGENSLKRTTTGFVYYLDKAKAEAVIAHFDGVVAKQKEVRRKTPTATRYVLPGDYHPTTNNCTTVTLEGAKVSGKKLVQDPAKYREMRGLSWLEKQAARTQTWTADGIFMPADLQAMLEGNTEARYDKKNIYK
;
A
#
# COMPACT_ATOMS: atom_id res chain seq x y z
N MET A 1 5.38 20.85 -52.67
CA MET A 1 4.55 20.85 -51.45
C MET A 1 4.02 19.45 -51.26
N THR A 2 4.46 18.80 -50.20
CA THR A 2 4.26 17.39 -49.85
C THR A 2 2.91 17.17 -49.18
N GLU A 3 2.12 16.22 -49.68
CA GLU A 3 0.93 15.70 -49.00
C GLU A 3 1.34 14.89 -47.76
N PRO A 4 0.64 15.01 -46.61
CA PRO A 4 0.83 14.10 -45.49
C PRO A 4 -0.06 12.86 -45.59
N SER A 5 0.60 11.73 -45.39
CA SER A 5 0.11 10.35 -45.35
C SER A 5 -1.03 10.12 -44.34
N ARG A 6 -2.05 9.34 -44.75
CA ARG A 6 -3.11 8.81 -43.87
C ARG A 6 -2.54 7.70 -42.99
N THR A 7 -2.62 7.86 -41.66
CA THR A 7 -2.43 6.77 -40.70
C THR A 7 -3.77 6.13 -40.35
N THR A 8 -3.93 4.86 -40.71
CA THR A 8 -5.06 3.99 -40.36
C THR A 8 -4.92 3.52 -38.91
N GLY A 9 -5.73 4.08 -38.02
CA GLY A 9 -5.95 3.52 -36.68
C GLY A 9 -7.13 2.54 -36.70
N THR A 10 -6.86 1.26 -36.43
CA THR A 10 -7.90 0.24 -36.23
C THR A 10 -8.64 0.48 -34.92
N THR A 11 -9.88 0.95 -35.00
CA THR A 11 -10.82 1.04 -33.88
C THR A 11 -11.46 -0.32 -33.65
N GLN A 12 -11.16 -0.97 -32.54
CA GLN A 12 -11.86 -2.20 -32.12
C GLN A 12 -13.22 -1.79 -31.52
N ALA A 13 -14.31 -2.18 -32.17
CA ALA A 13 -15.67 -1.84 -31.74
C ALA A 13 -16.07 -2.63 -30.50
N ALA A 14 -16.36 -1.94 -29.39
CA ALA A 14 -17.01 -2.53 -28.23
C ALA A 14 -18.50 -2.80 -28.55
N LYS A 15 -18.96 -4.04 -28.37
CA LYS A 15 -20.39 -4.37 -28.43
C LYS A 15 -21.09 -3.82 -27.18
N THR A 16 -21.92 -2.80 -27.35
CA THR A 16 -22.79 -2.26 -26.29
C THR A 16 -24.23 -2.69 -26.52
N THR A 17 -24.73 -3.65 -25.75
CA THR A 17 -26.16 -3.86 -25.52
C THR A 17 -26.56 -3.07 -24.28
N GLY A 18 -27.19 -1.91 -24.46
CA GLY A 18 -27.68 -1.07 -23.37
C GLY A 18 -28.56 0.08 -23.88
N ALA A 19 -29.67 0.34 -23.18
CA ALA A 19 -30.70 1.30 -23.57
C ALA A 19 -30.18 2.74 -23.68
N GLN A 20 -30.65 3.47 -24.69
CA GLN A 20 -30.28 4.87 -24.95
C GLN A 20 -30.99 5.82 -23.99
N GLY A 21 -30.22 6.47 -23.10
CA GLY A 21 -30.61 7.67 -22.38
C GLY A 21 -29.76 8.86 -22.85
N LYS A 22 -30.40 9.98 -23.23
CA LYS A 22 -29.68 11.24 -23.49
C LYS A 22 -29.29 11.87 -22.16
N THR A 23 -27.99 11.94 -21.89
CA THR A 23 -27.43 12.78 -20.82
C THR A 23 -26.56 13.86 -21.47
N THR A 24 -26.58 15.07 -20.92
CA THR A 24 -25.70 16.19 -21.30
C THR A 24 -24.36 16.15 -20.55
N GLN A 25 -24.08 15.10 -19.79
CA GLN A 25 -22.85 14.93 -19.04
C GLN A 25 -21.92 13.97 -19.76
N THR A 26 -20.77 14.48 -20.22
CA THR A 26 -19.66 13.66 -20.69
C THR A 26 -19.05 12.93 -19.51
N ASN A 27 -19.54 11.72 -19.23
CA ASN A 27 -18.93 10.84 -18.25
C ASN A 27 -17.66 10.25 -18.86
N GLN A 28 -16.49 10.67 -18.38
CA GLN A 28 -15.24 10.04 -18.74
C GLN A 28 -15.18 8.66 -18.06
N LEU A 29 -15.45 7.61 -18.82
CA LEU A 29 -15.32 6.24 -18.34
C LEU A 29 -13.82 5.91 -18.22
N VAL A 30 -13.23 6.18 -17.05
CA VAL A 30 -11.86 5.75 -16.76
C VAL A 30 -11.90 4.27 -16.42
N VAL A 31 -11.74 3.42 -17.43
CA VAL A 31 -11.41 2.00 -17.21
C VAL A 31 -9.94 1.97 -16.80
N SER A 32 -9.66 2.15 -15.51
CA SER A 32 -8.31 1.92 -15.00
C SER A 32 -8.03 0.42 -15.04
N GLY A 33 -7.01 0.00 -15.78
CA GLY A 33 -6.51 -1.37 -15.74
C GLY A 33 -6.09 -1.78 -14.31
N PRO A 34 -5.79 -3.07 -14.09
CA PRO A 34 -5.35 -3.55 -12.78
C PRO A 34 -4.15 -2.77 -12.26
N TYR A 35 -4.11 -2.51 -10.96
CA TYR A 35 -3.01 -1.79 -10.33
C TYR A 35 -2.81 -2.21 -8.89
N MET A 36 -1.61 -1.93 -8.39
CA MET A 36 -1.36 -1.83 -6.96
C MET A 36 -1.03 -0.38 -6.60
N GLU A 37 -1.34 0.00 -5.38
CA GLU A 37 -1.03 1.32 -4.83
C GLU A 37 -0.42 1.13 -3.45
N ILE A 38 0.84 1.55 -3.31
CA ILE A 38 1.53 1.59 -2.03
C ILE A 38 1.09 2.87 -1.32
N LEU A 39 0.43 2.72 -0.18
CA LEU A 39 -0.14 3.81 0.60
C LEU A 39 0.77 4.10 1.79
N ILE A 40 1.31 5.31 1.87
CA ILE A 40 2.16 5.76 2.97
C ILE A 40 1.43 6.82 3.78
N GLY A 41 0.99 6.46 4.98
CA GLY A 41 0.45 7.39 5.96
C GLY A 41 1.58 8.10 6.69
N GLY A 42 1.58 9.44 6.64
CA GLY A 42 2.53 10.25 7.37
C GLY A 42 2.36 10.19 8.90
N PRO A 43 3.21 10.92 9.64
CA PRO A 43 3.07 11.06 11.08
C PRO A 43 1.74 11.73 11.44
N TYR A 44 1.25 11.47 12.65
CA TYR A 44 -0.01 12.04 13.13
C TYR A 44 -0.01 12.26 14.64
N THR A 45 -0.89 13.13 15.12
CA THR A 45 -1.10 13.36 16.55
C THR A 45 -2.45 12.81 16.95
N LYS A 46 -2.47 12.00 18.01
CA LYS A 46 -3.70 11.47 18.60
C LYS A 46 -3.60 11.59 20.11
N ASP A 47 -4.66 12.09 20.75
CA ASP A 47 -4.73 12.19 22.21
C ASP A 47 -3.53 12.93 22.85
N LYS A 48 -2.99 13.94 22.13
CA LYS A 48 -1.78 14.72 22.46
C LYS A 48 -0.44 13.95 22.37
N GLU A 49 -0.46 12.72 21.90
CA GLU A 49 0.73 11.93 21.60
C GLU A 49 1.10 12.03 20.12
N GLU A 50 2.38 12.20 19.84
CA GLU A 50 2.91 12.21 18.48
C GLU A 50 3.28 10.80 18.03
N HIS A 51 2.70 10.36 16.93
CA HIS A 51 3.01 9.09 16.29
C HIS A 51 3.84 9.36 15.03
N LEU A 52 5.15 9.48 15.23
CA LEU A 52 6.09 9.89 14.18
C LEU A 52 6.47 8.78 13.19
N PHE A 53 6.20 7.52 13.54
CA PHE A 53 6.55 6.35 12.73
C PHE A 53 5.83 6.35 11.36
N GLY A 54 4.59 6.83 11.31
CA GLY A 54 3.72 6.73 10.13
C GLY A 54 3.14 5.32 9.94
N HIS A 55 2.73 5.00 8.71
CA HIS A 55 2.15 3.71 8.35
C HIS A 55 2.32 3.37 6.87
N ALA A 56 2.30 2.08 6.54
CA ALA A 56 2.29 1.61 5.15
C ALA A 56 1.23 0.51 4.97
N ALA A 57 0.51 0.58 3.84
CA ALA A 57 -0.46 -0.42 3.43
C ALA A 57 -0.39 -0.63 1.91
N LEU A 58 -0.93 -1.76 1.43
CA LEU A 58 -1.01 -2.05 0.00
C LEU A 58 -2.46 -2.17 -0.46
N ARG A 59 -2.86 -1.33 -1.39
CA ARG A 59 -4.14 -1.46 -2.11
C ARG A 59 -3.91 -2.17 -3.44
N VAL A 60 -4.80 -3.08 -3.81
CA VAL A 60 -4.77 -3.78 -5.10
C VAL A 60 -6.17 -3.75 -5.72
N VAL A 61 -6.23 -3.42 -7.01
CA VAL A 61 -7.48 -3.37 -7.78
C VAL A 61 -7.35 -4.26 -9.01
N VAL A 62 -8.29 -5.20 -9.17
CA VAL A 62 -8.40 -6.11 -10.31
C VAL A 62 -9.86 -6.26 -10.72
N GLY A 63 -10.25 -5.66 -11.84
CA GLY A 63 -11.65 -5.66 -12.28
C GLY A 63 -12.53 -4.98 -11.22
N SER A 64 -13.53 -5.70 -10.69
CA SER A 64 -14.39 -5.22 -9.60
C SER A 64 -13.84 -5.52 -8.20
N LYS A 65 -12.76 -6.28 -8.07
CA LYS A 65 -12.14 -6.62 -6.78
C LYS A 65 -11.20 -5.49 -6.37
N GLU A 66 -11.49 -4.86 -5.24
CA GLU A 66 -10.62 -3.91 -4.56
C GLU A 66 -10.33 -4.45 -3.16
N VAL A 67 -9.04 -4.55 -2.82
CA VAL A 67 -8.59 -5.03 -1.51
C VAL A 67 -7.46 -4.15 -1.00
N ILE A 68 -7.46 -3.87 0.31
CA ILE A 68 -6.37 -3.18 0.99
C ILE A 68 -5.85 -4.07 2.11
N TYR A 69 -4.55 -4.32 2.10
CA TYR A 69 -3.82 -5.08 3.10
C TYR A 69 -3.08 -4.12 4.01
N ASP A 70 -3.48 -4.13 5.27
CA ASP A 70 -3.11 -3.17 6.28
C ASP A 70 -2.57 -3.93 7.50
N PHE A 71 -1.25 -4.10 7.56
CA PHE A 71 -0.58 -4.87 8.60
C PHE A 71 0.01 -3.98 9.68
N GLY A 72 -0.17 -4.34 10.95
CA GLY A 72 0.42 -3.58 12.05
C GLY A 72 0.18 -4.22 13.42
N ARG A 73 0.65 -3.54 14.45
CA ARG A 73 0.39 -3.87 15.87
C ARG A 73 -0.99 -3.41 16.32
N TYR A 74 -2.06 -4.00 15.78
CA TYR A 74 -3.45 -3.66 16.14
C TYR A 74 -4.05 -4.51 17.28
N GLY A 75 -3.20 -5.30 17.94
CA GLY A 75 -3.55 -6.14 19.07
C GLY A 75 -2.83 -5.70 20.34
N LYS A 76 -2.43 -6.68 21.15
CA LYS A 76 -1.59 -6.45 22.33
C LYS A 76 -0.19 -6.01 21.89
N THR A 77 0.38 -5.05 22.60
CA THR A 77 1.76 -4.57 22.41
C THR A 77 2.65 -5.02 23.56
N TRP A 78 3.95 -5.09 23.29
CA TRP A 78 4.98 -5.37 24.31
C TRP A 78 6.34 -4.83 23.87
N GLY A 79 7.37 -5.14 24.66
CA GLY A 79 8.73 -4.69 24.41
C GLY A 79 8.96 -3.25 24.87
N LYS A 80 10.19 -2.78 24.69
CA LYS A 80 10.55 -1.39 25.05
C LYS A 80 9.81 -0.43 24.12
N PHE A 81 9.16 0.59 24.67
CA PHE A 81 8.37 1.58 23.93
C PHE A 81 7.16 1.00 23.17
N ASP A 82 6.61 -0.13 23.60
CA ASP A 82 5.52 -0.83 22.87
C ASP A 82 5.88 -1.09 21.39
N SER A 83 7.17 -1.31 21.14
CA SER A 83 7.73 -1.44 19.80
C SER A 83 7.42 -2.77 19.13
N GLU A 84 6.99 -3.76 19.89
CA GLU A 84 6.56 -5.08 19.44
C GLU A 84 5.07 -5.29 19.74
N GLY A 85 4.47 -6.32 19.14
CA GLY A 85 3.08 -6.63 19.38
C GLY A 85 2.55 -7.77 18.54
N GLU A 86 1.28 -8.09 18.70
CA GLU A 86 0.62 -9.07 17.82
C GLU A 86 0.66 -8.56 16.38
N GLY A 87 1.13 -9.41 15.47
CA GLY A 87 1.02 -9.14 14.04
C GLY A 87 -0.43 -9.27 13.60
N VAL A 88 -1.05 -8.16 13.22
CA VAL A 88 -2.46 -8.13 12.81
C VAL A 88 -2.59 -7.60 11.39
N MET A 89 -3.29 -8.34 10.53
CA MET A 89 -3.65 -7.94 9.18
C MET A 89 -5.12 -7.53 9.14
N ASN A 90 -5.39 -6.25 8.87
CA ASN A 90 -6.72 -5.81 8.43
C ASN A 90 -6.78 -5.96 6.90
N VAL A 91 -7.80 -6.66 6.42
CA VAL A 91 -8.13 -6.76 4.99
C VAL A 91 -9.39 -5.98 4.74
N TRP A 92 -9.28 -4.86 4.02
CA TRP A 92 -10.39 -3.97 3.69
C TRP A 92 -10.89 -4.24 2.29
N THR A 93 -12.21 -4.18 2.10
CA THR A 93 -12.88 -4.33 0.78
C THR A 93 -13.49 -3.01 0.29
N SER A 94 -13.19 -1.90 0.98
CA SER A 94 -13.66 -0.56 0.65
C SER A 94 -12.53 0.44 0.89
N PHE A 95 -11.92 0.94 -0.18
CA PHE A 95 -10.89 1.99 -0.05
C PHE A 95 -11.45 3.26 0.59
N ARG A 96 -12.71 3.60 0.29
CA ARG A 96 -13.39 4.76 0.90
C ARG A 96 -13.42 4.65 2.42
N THR A 97 -13.73 3.48 2.95
CA THR A 97 -13.79 3.28 4.41
C THR A 97 -12.40 3.28 5.02
N TYR A 98 -11.43 2.63 4.37
CA TYR A 98 -10.04 2.65 4.79
C TYR A 98 -9.51 4.09 4.89
N ILE A 99 -9.58 4.84 3.78
CA ILE A 99 -8.99 6.17 3.71
C ILE A 99 -9.71 7.19 4.60
N ALA A 100 -11.02 7.02 4.84
CA ALA A 100 -11.73 7.83 5.82
C ALA A 100 -11.19 7.62 7.25
N GLY A 101 -10.82 6.38 7.60
CA GLY A 101 -10.16 6.06 8.87
C GLY A 101 -8.79 6.73 8.98
N GLU A 102 -7.99 6.67 7.92
CA GLU A 102 -6.70 7.36 7.82
C GLU A 102 -6.84 8.87 8.02
N ASN A 103 -7.73 9.50 7.26
CA ASN A 103 -7.95 10.94 7.28
C ASN A 103 -8.52 11.43 8.62
N SER A 104 -9.22 10.57 9.36
CA SER A 104 -9.69 10.90 10.72
C SER A 104 -8.55 11.17 11.71
N LEU A 105 -7.36 10.64 11.43
CA LEU A 105 -6.13 10.94 12.18
C LEU A 105 -5.49 12.28 11.78
N LYS A 106 -6.11 13.03 10.85
CA LYS A 106 -5.58 14.24 10.22
C LYS A 106 -4.21 14.03 9.56
N ARG A 107 -3.89 12.78 9.24
CA ARG A 107 -2.64 12.43 8.56
C ARG A 107 -2.82 12.58 7.06
N THR A 108 -1.73 12.95 6.39
CA THR A 108 -1.69 12.87 4.92
C THR A 108 -1.26 11.47 4.52
N THR A 109 -2.03 10.81 3.67
CA THR A 109 -1.64 9.53 3.06
C THR A 109 -1.25 9.76 1.60
N THR A 110 -0.04 9.35 1.24
CA THR A 110 0.49 9.42 -0.13
C THR A 110 0.34 8.05 -0.79
N GLY A 111 -0.31 7.99 -1.94
CA GLY A 111 -0.44 6.77 -2.74
C GLY A 111 0.50 6.75 -3.94
N PHE A 112 1.26 5.67 -4.11
CA PHE A 112 2.13 5.42 -5.25
C PHE A 112 1.54 4.28 -6.10
N VAL A 113 0.93 4.65 -7.22
CA VAL A 113 0.23 3.71 -8.11
C VAL A 113 1.19 3.10 -9.11
N TYR A 114 1.06 1.79 -9.30
CA TYR A 114 1.74 1.00 -10.32
C TYR A 114 0.71 0.20 -11.11
N TYR A 115 0.55 0.50 -12.40
CA TYR A 115 -0.27 -0.31 -13.29
C TYR A 115 0.40 -1.65 -13.55
N LEU A 116 -0.41 -2.70 -13.50
CA LEU A 116 0.02 -4.08 -13.58
C LEU A 116 -0.80 -4.84 -14.62
N ASP A 117 -0.19 -5.88 -15.17
CA ASP A 117 -0.95 -6.94 -15.83
C ASP A 117 -1.87 -7.61 -14.82
N LYS A 118 -3.05 -8.05 -15.27
CA LYS A 118 -4.05 -8.73 -14.42
C LYS A 118 -3.42 -9.86 -13.58
N ALA A 119 -2.64 -10.73 -14.20
CA ALA A 119 -2.00 -11.86 -13.52
C ALA A 119 -1.05 -11.43 -12.40
N LYS A 120 -0.32 -10.31 -12.56
CA LYS A 120 0.58 -9.79 -11.51
C LYS A 120 -0.20 -9.22 -10.34
N ALA A 121 -1.28 -8.49 -10.61
CA ALA A 121 -2.15 -7.97 -9.55
C ALA A 121 -2.88 -9.10 -8.81
N GLU A 122 -3.34 -10.14 -9.51
CA GLU A 122 -3.88 -11.35 -8.90
C GLU A 122 -2.84 -12.11 -8.08
N ALA A 123 -1.57 -12.16 -8.51
CA ALA A 123 -0.50 -12.77 -7.74
C ALA A 123 -0.22 -12.04 -6.42
N VAL A 124 -0.28 -10.71 -6.40
CA VAL A 124 -0.17 -9.92 -5.16
C VAL A 124 -1.32 -10.24 -4.20
N ILE A 125 -2.54 -10.34 -4.71
CA ILE A 125 -3.71 -10.75 -3.92
C ILE A 125 -3.51 -12.17 -3.37
N ALA A 126 -3.11 -13.12 -4.22
CA ALA A 126 -2.91 -14.51 -3.84
C ALA A 126 -1.81 -14.66 -2.77
N HIS A 127 -0.76 -13.84 -2.82
CA HIS A 127 0.26 -13.78 -1.78
C HIS A 127 -0.36 -13.49 -0.41
N PHE A 128 -1.16 -12.43 -0.30
CA PHE A 128 -1.79 -12.08 0.97
C PHE A 128 -2.90 -13.05 1.37
N ASP A 129 -3.64 -13.61 0.41
CA ASP A 129 -4.60 -14.68 0.68
C ASP A 129 -3.89 -15.88 1.34
N GLY A 130 -2.67 -16.21 0.90
CA GLY A 130 -1.81 -17.22 1.54
C GLY A 130 -1.28 -16.81 2.92
N VAL A 131 -1.06 -15.53 3.17
CA VAL A 131 -0.68 -15.01 4.51
C VAL A 131 -1.85 -15.14 5.48
N VAL A 132 -3.04 -14.67 5.10
CA VAL A 132 -4.23 -14.74 5.97
C VAL A 132 -4.71 -16.17 6.14
N ALA A 133 -4.52 -17.07 5.17
CA ALA A 133 -4.85 -18.49 5.35
C ALA A 133 -4.12 -19.13 6.56
N LYS A 134 -3.00 -18.56 7.01
CA LYS A 134 -2.24 -19.01 8.18
C LYS A 134 -2.68 -18.36 9.50
N GLN A 135 -3.72 -17.53 9.49
CA GLN A 135 -4.22 -16.81 10.67
C GLN A 135 -4.40 -17.71 11.91
N LYS A 136 -4.04 -17.19 13.08
CA LYS A 136 -4.36 -17.79 14.37
C LYS A 136 -5.86 -17.67 14.67
N GLU A 137 -6.42 -16.50 14.40
CA GLU A 137 -7.85 -16.22 14.60
C GLU A 137 -8.36 -15.07 13.72
N VAL A 138 -9.68 -15.04 13.52
CA VAL A 138 -10.41 -13.90 12.98
C VAL A 138 -10.94 -13.08 14.15
N ARG A 139 -10.29 -11.97 14.48
CA ARG A 139 -10.62 -11.18 15.67
C ARG A 139 -11.84 -10.29 15.47
N ARG A 140 -12.06 -9.80 14.25
CA ARG A 140 -13.21 -8.94 13.93
C ARG A 140 -13.58 -9.09 12.46
N LYS A 141 -14.87 -9.07 12.16
CA LYS A 141 -15.40 -8.99 10.80
C LYS A 141 -16.47 -7.91 10.74
N THR A 142 -16.37 -7.01 9.78
CA THR A 142 -17.34 -5.98 9.44
C THR A 142 -17.72 -6.10 7.96
N PRO A 143 -18.74 -5.38 7.47
CA PRO A 143 -19.08 -5.41 6.03
C PRO A 143 -17.94 -4.98 5.10
N THR A 144 -17.00 -4.18 5.61
CA THR A 144 -15.94 -3.55 4.80
C THR A 144 -14.53 -3.95 5.21
N ALA A 145 -14.36 -4.75 6.27
CA ALA A 145 -13.06 -5.17 6.75
C ALA A 145 -13.11 -6.48 7.53
N THR A 146 -12.05 -7.28 7.43
CA THR A 146 -11.80 -8.41 8.34
C THR A 146 -10.44 -8.26 8.98
N ARG A 147 -10.36 -8.51 10.29
CA ARG A 147 -9.14 -8.43 11.09
C ARG A 147 -8.66 -9.82 11.45
N TYR A 148 -7.46 -10.15 10.99
CA TYR A 148 -6.81 -11.44 11.19
C TYR A 148 -5.60 -11.28 12.09
N VAL A 149 -5.48 -12.14 13.08
CA VAL A 149 -4.27 -12.23 13.91
C VAL A 149 -3.36 -13.27 13.28
N LEU A 150 -2.13 -12.90 12.99
CA LEU A 150 -1.19 -13.76 12.28
C LEU A 150 -0.28 -14.53 13.24
N PRO A 151 0.36 -15.62 12.76
CA PRO A 151 1.31 -16.37 13.58
C PRO A 151 2.55 -15.57 13.98
N GLY A 152 3.08 -14.76 13.06
CA GLY A 152 4.26 -13.93 13.27
C GLY A 152 3.92 -12.62 13.98
N ASP A 153 4.72 -12.28 14.98
CA ASP A 153 4.56 -11.06 15.74
C ASP A 153 5.09 -9.85 14.98
N TYR A 154 4.50 -8.68 15.25
CA TYR A 154 5.00 -7.42 14.76
C TYR A 154 6.36 -7.13 15.41
N HIS A 155 7.36 -6.88 14.57
CA HIS A 155 8.68 -6.41 14.97
C HIS A 155 9.03 -5.14 14.20
N PRO A 156 9.52 -4.09 14.88
CA PRO A 156 9.62 -2.74 14.32
C PRO A 156 10.59 -2.62 13.15
N THR A 157 11.50 -3.58 12.96
CA THR A 157 12.57 -3.54 11.94
C THR A 157 12.56 -4.71 10.95
N THR A 158 11.74 -5.75 11.19
CA THR A 158 11.73 -6.98 10.39
C THR A 158 10.34 -7.35 9.87
N ASN A 159 9.33 -7.43 10.76
CA ASN A 159 7.95 -7.78 10.42
C ASN A 159 7.02 -6.63 10.82
N ASN A 160 6.94 -5.59 9.99
CA ASN A 160 6.14 -4.40 10.25
C ASN A 160 5.31 -3.99 9.02
N CYS A 161 4.54 -2.91 9.15
CA CYS A 161 3.68 -2.40 8.08
C CYS A 161 4.44 -2.14 6.76
N THR A 162 5.65 -1.58 6.84
CA THR A 162 6.50 -1.28 5.68
C THR A 162 7.07 -2.54 5.04
N THR A 163 7.63 -3.45 5.84
CA THR A 163 8.28 -4.66 5.30
C THR A 163 7.25 -5.58 4.67
N VAL A 164 6.10 -5.80 5.32
CA VAL A 164 4.99 -6.60 4.77
C VAL A 164 4.39 -5.97 3.53
N THR A 165 4.23 -4.64 3.49
CA THR A 165 3.77 -3.93 2.28
C THR A 165 4.75 -4.11 1.12
N LEU A 166 6.05 -3.99 1.38
CA LEU A 166 7.10 -4.19 0.37
C LEU A 166 7.16 -5.63 -0.14
N GLU A 167 7.08 -6.61 0.76
CA GLU A 167 7.08 -8.03 0.39
C GLU A 167 5.91 -8.36 -0.55
N GLY A 168 4.70 -7.91 -0.22
CA GLY A 168 3.55 -8.08 -1.09
C GLY A 168 3.70 -7.34 -2.43
N ALA A 169 4.18 -6.09 -2.41
CA ALA A 169 4.35 -5.31 -3.63
C ALA A 169 5.40 -5.90 -4.58
N LYS A 170 6.47 -6.51 -4.05
CA LYS A 170 7.51 -7.19 -4.83
C LYS A 170 7.01 -8.38 -5.64
N VAL A 171 5.91 -9.02 -5.23
CA VAL A 171 5.28 -10.10 -6.00
C VAL A 171 4.88 -9.66 -7.41
N SER A 172 4.66 -8.35 -7.62
CA SER A 172 4.40 -7.79 -8.95
C SER A 172 5.59 -7.90 -9.92
N GLY A 173 6.80 -8.17 -9.42
CA GLY A 173 8.04 -8.17 -10.19
C GLY A 173 8.59 -6.78 -10.51
N LYS A 174 7.97 -5.70 -10.02
CA LYS A 174 8.51 -4.33 -10.16
C LYS A 174 9.76 -4.18 -9.26
N LYS A 175 10.78 -3.48 -9.77
CA LYS A 175 12.02 -3.16 -9.03
C LYS A 175 11.83 -2.00 -8.04
N LEU A 176 10.99 -2.23 -7.03
CA LEU A 176 10.56 -1.18 -6.08
C LEU A 176 11.66 -0.72 -5.13
N VAL A 177 12.59 -1.61 -4.79
CA VAL A 177 13.72 -1.32 -3.91
C VAL A 177 14.92 -0.94 -4.76
N GLN A 178 15.29 0.36 -4.73
CA GLN A 178 16.46 0.89 -5.40
C GLN A 178 17.35 1.58 -4.36
N ASP A 179 18.64 1.24 -4.35
CA ASP A 179 19.67 1.84 -3.49
C ASP A 179 19.23 2.02 -2.02
N PRO A 180 18.75 0.96 -1.34
CA PRO A 180 18.10 1.10 -0.04
C PRO A 180 19.01 1.73 1.03
N ALA A 181 20.34 1.56 0.93
CA ALA A 181 21.30 2.19 1.83
C ALA A 181 21.21 3.72 1.84
N LYS A 182 20.83 4.34 0.72
CA LYS A 182 20.62 5.80 0.60
C LYS A 182 19.38 6.28 1.34
N TYR A 183 18.37 5.42 1.48
CA TYR A 183 17.07 5.80 2.01
C TYR A 183 16.85 5.37 3.46
N ARG A 184 17.69 4.50 4.02
CA ARG A 184 17.64 4.00 5.40
C ARG A 184 18.14 5.03 6.44
N GLU A 185 17.45 6.16 6.52
CA GLU A 185 17.75 7.23 7.48
C GLU A 185 16.98 7.10 8.80
N MET A 186 16.07 6.13 8.86
CA MET A 186 15.12 5.89 9.94
C MET A 186 14.25 7.13 10.18
N ARG A 187 13.72 7.73 9.11
CA ARG A 187 12.86 8.93 9.20
C ARG A 187 11.61 8.62 10.03
N GLY A 188 11.31 9.49 10.99
CA GLY A 188 10.20 9.31 11.93
C GLY A 188 10.62 8.75 13.30
N LEU A 189 11.86 8.31 13.48
CA LEU A 189 12.39 7.93 14.80
C LEU A 189 13.18 9.08 15.45
N SER A 190 13.04 9.22 16.77
CA SER A 190 13.91 10.05 17.60
C SER A 190 15.35 9.52 17.63
N TRP A 191 16.30 10.32 18.11
CA TRP A 191 17.70 9.90 18.18
C TRP A 191 17.92 8.63 19.00
N LEU A 192 17.22 8.48 20.14
CA LEU A 192 17.30 7.29 20.99
C LEU A 192 16.72 6.06 20.29
N GLU A 193 15.59 6.20 19.61
CA GLU A 193 14.97 5.12 18.84
C GLU A 193 15.84 4.71 17.65
N LYS A 194 16.50 5.67 16.98
CA LYS A 194 17.46 5.38 15.91
C LYS A 194 18.64 4.55 16.41
N GLN A 195 19.14 4.83 17.61
CA GLN A 195 20.22 4.01 18.19
C GLN A 195 19.74 2.61 18.53
N ALA A 196 18.57 2.49 19.16
CA ALA A 196 17.99 1.20 19.46
C ALA A 196 17.72 0.38 18.19
N ALA A 197 17.21 1.00 17.13
CA ALA A 197 16.97 0.33 15.85
C ALA A 197 18.27 -0.18 15.21
N ARG A 198 19.38 0.57 15.29
CA ARG A 198 20.69 0.16 14.74
C ARG A 198 21.26 -1.10 15.36
N THR A 199 20.85 -1.47 16.57
CA THR A 199 21.31 -2.70 17.23
C THR A 199 20.41 -3.90 16.94
N GLN A 200 19.34 -3.73 16.16
CA GLN A 200 18.41 -4.79 15.80
C GLN A 200 18.75 -5.40 14.44
N THR A 201 18.29 -6.64 14.23
CA THR A 201 18.32 -7.30 12.92
C THR A 201 17.34 -6.62 11.98
N TRP A 202 17.72 -6.44 10.71
CA TRP A 202 16.89 -5.80 9.68
C TRP A 202 16.59 -6.77 8.53
N THR A 203 15.56 -6.47 7.74
CA THR A 203 15.34 -7.17 6.47
C THR A 203 16.51 -6.94 5.51
N ALA A 204 16.66 -7.81 4.51
CA ALA A 204 17.71 -7.67 3.49
C ALA A 204 17.63 -6.33 2.74
N ASP A 205 16.41 -5.80 2.55
CA ASP A 205 16.21 -4.48 1.95
C ASP A 205 16.59 -3.33 2.89
N GLY A 206 16.61 -3.55 4.20
CA GLY A 206 16.93 -2.52 5.20
C GLY A 206 15.93 -1.35 5.29
N ILE A 207 14.87 -1.34 4.49
CA ILE A 207 13.80 -0.32 4.54
C ILE A 207 12.65 -0.85 5.39
N PHE A 208 12.49 -0.25 6.57
CA PHE A 208 11.44 -0.63 7.52
C PHE A 208 10.63 0.57 8.03
N MET A 209 11.05 1.80 7.71
CA MET A 209 10.30 3.01 8.07
C MET A 209 9.41 3.46 6.90
N PRO A 210 8.13 3.80 7.15
CA PRO A 210 7.22 4.32 6.12
C PRO A 210 7.76 5.56 5.40
N ALA A 211 8.36 6.51 6.14
CA ALA A 211 8.90 7.73 5.55
C ALA A 211 10.18 7.46 4.71
N ASP A 212 10.98 6.45 5.07
CA ASP A 212 12.12 6.02 4.24
C ASP A 212 11.64 5.33 2.96
N LEU A 213 10.60 4.49 3.07
CA LEU A 213 9.94 3.89 1.91
C LEU A 213 9.40 4.98 0.98
N GLN A 214 8.70 5.99 1.51
CA GLN A 214 8.21 7.11 0.70
C GLN A 214 9.35 7.81 -0.05
N ALA A 215 10.43 8.19 0.65
CA ALA A 215 11.57 8.84 0.02
C ALA A 215 12.22 7.96 -1.06
N MET A 216 12.29 6.64 -0.82
CA MET A 216 12.77 5.68 -1.81
C MET A 216 11.86 5.63 -3.05
N LEU A 217 10.54 5.53 -2.88
CA LEU A 217 9.59 5.48 -4.00
C LEU A 217 9.56 6.79 -4.81
N GLU A 218 9.73 7.94 -4.14
CA GLU A 218 9.85 9.24 -4.79
C GLU A 218 11.14 9.37 -5.61
N GLY A 219 12.23 8.79 -5.12
CA GLY A 219 13.53 8.79 -5.79
C GLY A 219 13.77 7.62 -6.75
N ASN A 220 12.86 6.65 -6.83
CA ASN A 220 13.05 5.45 -7.64
C ASN A 220 12.94 5.78 -9.14
N THR A 221 14.01 5.46 -9.87
CA THR A 221 14.15 5.66 -11.32
C THR A 221 14.05 4.35 -12.10
N GLU A 222 14.26 3.19 -11.46
CA GLU A 222 14.13 1.86 -12.10
C GLU A 222 12.67 1.39 -12.23
N ALA A 223 11.85 1.66 -11.21
CA ALA A 223 10.42 1.39 -11.19
C ALA A 223 9.70 2.64 -10.69
N ARG A 224 9.63 3.64 -11.57
CA ARG A 224 8.87 4.87 -11.29
C ARG A 224 7.38 4.55 -11.18
N TYR A 225 6.72 5.14 -10.19
CA TYR A 225 5.26 5.08 -10.06
C TYR A 225 4.58 5.75 -11.26
N ASP A 226 3.42 5.23 -11.67
CA ASP A 226 2.63 5.77 -12.77
C ASP A 226 1.80 6.98 -12.34
N LYS A 227 1.35 6.99 -11.08
CA LYS A 227 0.58 8.09 -10.50
C LYS A 227 0.89 8.26 -9.03
N LYS A 228 0.95 9.52 -8.58
CA LYS A 228 1.00 9.89 -7.16
C LYS A 228 -0.34 10.48 -6.74
N ASN A 229 -0.96 9.90 -5.73
CA ASN A 229 -2.19 10.42 -5.13
C ASN A 229 -1.89 10.98 -3.73
N ILE A 230 -2.67 11.98 -3.31
CA ILE A 230 -2.62 12.55 -1.96
C ILE A 230 -4.03 12.51 -1.38
N TYR A 231 -4.14 11.92 -0.19
CA TYR A 231 -5.39 11.76 0.54
C TYR A 231 -5.31 12.52 1.87
N LYS A 232 -6.35 13.31 2.17
CA LYS A 232 -6.46 14.17 3.35
C LYS A 232 -7.90 14.20 3.85
#